data_AF-E9S9X9-F1
#
_entry.id   AF-E9S9X9-F1
#
_cell.length_a   1.000
_cell.length_b   1.000
_cell.length_c   1.000
_cell.angle_alpha   90.00
_cell.angle_beta   90.00
_cell.angle_gamma   90.00
#
_symmetry.space_group_name_H-M   'P 1'
#
loop_
_entity.id
_entity.type
_entity.pdbx_description
1 polymer ?
#
loop_
_entity_poly.entity_id
_entity_poly.type
_entity_poly.pdbx_seq_one_letter_code
_entity_poly.pdbx_strand_id
1 'polypeptide(L)'
;MHFALGKTLAERLDINDKEGLIIGSILPDALPAKEKQERNSHFISVFDDGRYKWFDSLTFFEKYRQEVMEDPIYLGYYFHLISDNIFRQTFYIDMGLLSRRGEKSLFEEFYRDYNLLNPMITENFGLTRTLTVPERLRDTRLYRDFGFEPENLIADIYADMQMHIEGELMHFDMDIVRGFVEKSADVCMKEYAAIKEGRHVYTKYEMAIENHYSKSGK
;
A
#
# COMPACT_ATOMS: atom_id res chain seq x y z
N MET A 1 0.79 -6.43 -5.05
CA MET A 1 0.35 -5.20 -5.75
C MET A 1 1.16 -3.95 -5.39
N HIS A 2 1.45 -3.66 -4.11
CA HIS A 2 2.29 -2.50 -3.76
C HIS A 2 3.67 -2.51 -4.43
N PHE A 3 4.30 -3.68 -4.60
CA PHE A 3 5.52 -3.81 -5.41
C PHE A 3 5.31 -3.34 -6.87
N ALA A 4 4.18 -3.70 -7.50
CA ALA A 4 3.85 -3.25 -8.84
C ALA A 4 3.67 -1.72 -8.92
N LEU A 5 3.02 -1.12 -7.91
CA LEU A 5 2.90 0.32 -7.79
C LEU A 5 4.28 0.99 -7.62
N GLY A 6 5.10 0.52 -6.69
CA GLY A 6 6.44 1.05 -6.44
C GLY A 6 7.30 1.02 -7.70
N LYS A 7 7.27 -0.10 -8.43
CA LYS A 7 7.99 -0.22 -9.71
C LYS A 7 7.45 0.77 -10.76
N THR A 8 6.13 0.85 -10.91
CA THR A 8 5.47 1.78 -11.86
C THR A 8 5.87 3.23 -11.56
N LEU A 9 5.90 3.62 -10.28
CA LEU A 9 6.31 4.96 -9.86
C LEU A 9 7.81 5.19 -10.08
N ALA A 10 8.67 4.20 -9.83
CA ALA A 10 10.10 4.30 -10.08
C ALA A 10 10.44 4.46 -11.58
N GLU A 11 9.58 3.95 -12.47
CA GLU A 11 9.71 4.14 -13.91
C GLU A 11 9.21 5.51 -14.38
N ARG A 12 8.15 6.05 -13.75
CA ARG A 12 7.51 7.32 -14.15
C ARG A 12 8.13 8.57 -13.52
N LEU A 13 8.67 8.44 -12.32
CA LEU A 13 9.26 9.56 -11.59
C LEU A 13 10.74 9.69 -11.91
N ASP A 14 11.20 10.94 -12.05
CA ASP A 14 12.62 11.28 -12.13
C ASP A 14 13.24 11.25 -10.72
N ILE A 15 13.54 10.04 -10.25
CA ILE A 15 14.13 9.76 -8.94
C ILE A 15 15.41 8.95 -9.13
N ASN A 16 16.48 9.39 -8.46
CA ASN A 16 17.78 8.73 -8.52
C ASN A 16 17.78 7.36 -7.83
N ASP A 17 17.25 7.26 -6.61
CA ASP A 17 17.20 6.00 -5.84
C ASP A 17 15.86 5.28 -6.04
N LYS A 18 15.74 4.60 -7.19
CA LYS A 18 14.56 3.82 -7.57
C LYS A 18 14.33 2.61 -6.66
N GLU A 19 15.40 1.92 -6.26
CA GLU A 19 15.32 0.77 -5.36
C GLU A 19 14.81 1.20 -3.98
N GLY A 20 15.30 2.33 -3.45
CA GLY A 20 14.78 2.93 -2.22
C GLY A 20 13.28 3.21 -2.31
N LEU A 21 12.81 3.78 -3.42
CA LEU A 21 11.37 4.02 -3.64
C LEU A 21 10.55 2.72 -3.62
N ILE A 22 11.01 1.71 -4.33
CA ILE A 22 10.33 0.42 -4.42
C ILE A 22 10.28 -0.25 -3.04
N ILE A 23 11.39 -0.28 -2.31
CA ILE A 23 11.44 -0.85 -0.97
C ILE A 23 10.53 -0.07 -0.02
N GLY A 24 10.58 1.26 -0.03
CA GLY A 24 9.68 2.11 0.72
C GLY A 24 8.21 1.75 0.51
N SER A 25 7.82 1.48 -0.74
CA SER A 25 6.44 1.15 -1.11
C SER A 25 5.91 -0.16 -0.54
N ILE A 26 6.77 -1.05 -0.04
CA ILE A 26 6.37 -2.32 0.58
C ILE A 26 6.60 -2.37 2.09
N LEU A 27 7.34 -1.40 2.65
CA LEU A 27 7.73 -1.42 4.07
C LEU A 27 6.58 -1.51 5.08
N PRO A 28 5.44 -0.80 4.92
CA PRO A 28 4.34 -0.93 5.87
C PRO A 28 3.84 -2.38 6.03
N ASP A 29 4.03 -3.20 5.00
CA ASP A 29 3.65 -4.61 5.01
C ASP A 29 4.69 -5.55 5.60
N ALA A 30 5.92 -5.07 5.85
CA ALA A 30 7.05 -5.86 6.31
C ALA A 30 7.07 -6.04 7.84
N LEU A 31 5.92 -6.37 8.43
CA LEU A 31 5.77 -6.70 9.85
C LEU A 31 4.72 -7.80 10.02
N PRO A 32 4.82 -8.66 11.04
CA PRO A 32 3.73 -9.56 11.40
C PRO A 32 2.42 -8.80 11.68
N ALA A 33 1.26 -9.40 11.39
CA ALA A 33 -0.04 -8.72 11.52
C ALA A 33 -0.29 -8.09 12.89
N LYS A 34 0.14 -8.76 13.96
CA LYS A 34 0.05 -8.24 15.34
C LYS A 34 0.91 -6.98 15.52
N GLU A 35 2.13 -6.98 15.01
CA GLU A 35 3.07 -5.86 15.12
C GLU A 35 2.67 -4.68 14.24
N LYS A 36 2.09 -4.94 13.05
CA LYS A 36 1.47 -3.90 12.21
C LYS A 36 0.43 -3.10 13.00
N GLN A 37 -0.41 -3.79 13.78
CA GLN A 37 -1.43 -3.16 14.61
C GLN A 37 -0.84 -2.44 15.83
N GLU A 38 0.08 -3.07 16.56
CA GLU A 38 0.69 -2.49 17.77
C GLU A 38 1.54 -1.26 17.47
N ARG A 39 2.28 -1.27 16.36
CA ARG A 39 3.16 -0.15 15.93
C ARG A 39 2.48 0.82 14.97
N ASN A 40 1.28 0.49 14.49
CA ASN A 40 0.52 1.25 13.49
C ASN A 40 1.34 1.57 12.23
N SER A 41 1.98 0.56 11.62
CA SER A 41 2.79 0.74 10.40
C SER A 41 2.00 1.21 9.19
N HIS A 42 0.67 1.14 9.23
CA HIS A 42 -0.20 1.66 8.18
C HIS A 42 -0.78 3.04 8.50
N PHE A 43 -0.35 3.70 9.58
CA PHE A 43 -0.86 5.02 9.97
C PHE A 43 -2.40 5.09 10.02
N ILE A 44 -3.05 4.03 10.51
CA ILE A 44 -4.50 3.98 10.59
C ILE A 44 -4.98 5.02 11.59
N SER A 45 -5.94 5.83 11.15
CA SER A 45 -6.60 6.86 11.96
C SER A 45 -8.12 6.74 11.82
N VAL A 46 -8.83 7.05 12.90
CA VAL A 46 -10.29 7.12 12.95
C VAL A 46 -10.72 8.51 13.39
N PHE A 47 -11.77 9.05 12.78
CA PHE A 47 -12.28 10.39 13.08
C PHE A 47 -13.81 10.45 12.97
N ASP A 48 -14.38 11.59 13.32
CA ASP A 48 -15.83 11.83 13.46
C ASP A 48 -16.49 10.77 14.36
N ASP A 49 -16.04 10.73 15.62
CA ASP A 49 -16.53 9.79 16.63
C ASP A 49 -16.45 8.32 16.19
N GLY A 50 -15.41 8.00 15.41
CA GLY A 50 -15.15 6.66 14.90
C GLY A 50 -15.97 6.28 13.66
N ARG A 51 -16.70 7.21 13.05
CA ARG A 51 -17.47 6.98 11.81
C ARG A 51 -16.58 6.70 10.62
N TYR A 52 -15.43 7.36 10.50
CA TYR A 52 -14.54 7.21 9.35
C TYR A 52 -13.20 6.61 9.77
N LYS A 53 -12.64 5.79 8.88
CA LYS A 53 -11.31 5.20 9.03
C LYS A 53 -10.53 5.39 7.74
N TRP A 54 -9.26 5.78 7.84
CA TRP A 54 -8.37 5.97 6.69
C TRP A 54 -6.91 5.69 7.06
N PHE A 55 -6.07 5.57 6.04
CA PHE A 55 -4.61 5.48 6.18
C PHE A 55 -4.05 6.91 6.09
N ASP A 56 -3.62 7.45 7.23
CA ASP A 56 -3.36 8.87 7.47
C ASP A 56 -2.01 9.31 6.89
N SER A 57 -1.98 9.30 5.55
CA SER A 57 -0.83 9.72 4.76
C SER A 57 -0.43 11.17 5.04
N LEU A 58 -1.39 12.05 5.35
CA LEU A 58 -1.10 13.46 5.65
C LEU A 58 -0.35 13.61 6.98
N THR A 59 -0.77 12.92 8.04
CA THR A 59 -0.03 12.93 9.31
C THR A 59 1.34 12.28 9.18
N PHE A 60 1.46 11.23 8.36
CA PHE A 60 2.77 10.65 8.00
C PHE A 60 3.69 11.71 7.37
N PHE A 61 3.18 12.41 6.35
CA PHE A 61 3.93 13.45 5.66
C PHE A 61 4.34 14.57 6.61
N GLU A 62 3.46 15.04 7.49
CA GLU A 62 3.82 16.04 8.51
C GLU A 62 4.93 15.55 9.45
N LYS A 63 4.88 14.28 9.86
CA LYS A 63 5.86 13.68 10.79
C LYS A 63 7.26 13.53 10.17
N TYR A 64 7.33 13.24 8.87
CA TYR A 64 8.56 12.94 8.13
C TYR A 64 8.75 13.86 6.91
N ARG A 65 8.29 15.11 7.01
CA ARG A 65 8.21 16.03 5.87
C ARG A 65 9.55 16.16 5.15
N GLN A 66 10.62 16.39 5.90
CA GLN A 66 11.95 16.54 5.32
C GLN A 66 12.39 15.24 4.64
N GLU A 67 12.23 14.11 5.32
CA GLU A 67 12.66 12.81 4.80
C GLU A 67 11.86 12.38 3.56
N VAL A 68 10.55 12.63 3.50
CA VAL A 68 9.73 12.35 2.29
C VAL A 68 10.22 13.16 1.08
N MET A 69 10.72 14.36 1.31
CA MET A 69 11.19 15.24 0.23
C MET A 69 12.60 14.90 -0.24
N GLU A 70 13.42 14.26 0.60
CA GLU A 70 14.85 14.03 0.36
C GLU A 70 15.21 12.55 0.14
N ASP A 71 14.40 11.62 0.65
CA ASP A 71 14.70 10.20 0.70
C ASP A 71 13.58 9.35 0.05
N PRO A 72 13.87 8.69 -1.08
CA PRO A 72 12.91 7.83 -1.76
C PRO A 72 12.33 6.68 -0.94
N ILE A 73 13.01 6.19 0.12
CA ILE A 73 12.42 5.19 1.02
C ILE A 73 11.19 5.75 1.74
N TYR A 74 11.28 6.99 2.22
CA TYR A 74 10.16 7.66 2.89
C TYR A 74 9.07 8.04 1.91
N LEU A 75 9.45 8.47 0.70
CA LEU A 75 8.49 8.74 -0.37
C LEU A 75 7.72 7.49 -0.80
N GLY A 76 8.39 6.34 -0.91
CA GLY A 76 7.75 5.07 -1.22
C GLY A 76 6.76 4.66 -0.13
N TYR A 77 7.15 4.80 1.14
CA TYR A 77 6.26 4.55 2.27
C TYR A 77 5.04 5.47 2.24
N TYR A 78 5.25 6.75 1.95
CA TYR A 78 4.15 7.71 1.82
C TYR A 78 3.16 7.29 0.73
N PHE A 79 3.65 6.88 -0.44
CA PHE A 79 2.82 6.40 -1.53
C PHE A 79 2.04 5.12 -1.19
N HIS A 80 2.60 4.22 -0.36
CA HIS A 80 1.88 3.07 0.15
C HIS A 80 0.61 3.47 0.91
N LEU A 81 0.72 4.46 1.80
CA LEU A 81 -0.43 4.94 2.59
C LEU A 81 -1.52 5.55 1.70
N ILE A 82 -1.13 6.22 0.61
CA ILE A 82 -2.06 6.74 -0.39
C ILE A 82 -2.78 5.59 -1.10
N SER A 83 -2.01 4.62 -1.60
CA SER A 83 -2.55 3.50 -2.36
C SER A 83 -3.42 2.58 -1.51
N ASP A 84 -3.19 2.47 -0.20
CA ASP A 84 -4.09 1.73 0.68
C ASP A 84 -5.51 2.34 0.78
N ASN A 85 -5.63 3.67 0.74
CA ASN A 85 -6.94 4.32 0.68
C ASN A 85 -7.63 4.04 -0.67
N ILE A 86 -6.87 4.09 -1.76
CA ILE A 86 -7.36 3.78 -3.11
C ILE A 86 -7.74 2.30 -3.22
N PHE A 87 -7.00 1.41 -2.56
CA PHE A 87 -7.31 -0.01 -2.45
C PHE A 87 -8.67 -0.18 -1.81
N ARG A 88 -8.93 0.48 -0.67
CA ARG A 88 -10.23 0.39 0.01
C ARG A 88 -11.38 0.93 -0.84
N GLN A 89 -11.16 2.03 -1.55
CA GLN A 89 -12.16 2.55 -2.48
C GLN A 89 -12.46 1.52 -3.58
N THR A 90 -11.42 1.01 -4.24
CA THR A 90 -11.55 0.13 -5.41
C THR A 90 -12.16 -1.23 -5.03
N PHE A 91 -11.60 -1.89 -4.02
CA PHE A 91 -11.93 -3.29 -3.72
C PHE A 91 -13.10 -3.45 -2.76
N TYR A 92 -13.46 -2.42 -1.97
CA TYR A 92 -14.64 -2.51 -1.10
C TYR A 92 -15.82 -1.66 -1.58
N ILE A 93 -15.59 -0.42 -2.02
CA ILE A 93 -16.71 0.46 -2.38
C ILE A 93 -17.12 0.24 -3.84
N ASP A 94 -16.18 0.36 -4.77
CA ASP A 94 -16.49 0.32 -6.20
C ASP A 94 -17.03 -1.07 -6.63
N MET A 95 -16.61 -2.13 -5.92
CA MET A 95 -17.12 -3.50 -6.10
C MET A 95 -18.39 -3.81 -5.28
N GLY A 96 -18.88 -2.90 -4.44
CA GLY A 96 -20.05 -3.16 -3.59
C GLY A 96 -19.84 -4.17 -2.47
N LEU A 97 -18.58 -4.40 -2.06
CA LEU A 97 -18.19 -5.37 -1.02
C LEU A 97 -18.04 -4.75 0.38
N LEU A 98 -18.38 -3.48 0.54
CA LEU A 98 -18.20 -2.73 1.79
C LEU A 98 -18.92 -3.37 2.98
N SER A 99 -20.11 -3.93 2.79
CA SER A 99 -20.88 -4.59 3.86
C SER A 99 -20.25 -5.90 4.33
N ARG A 100 -19.43 -6.53 3.48
CA ARG A 100 -18.71 -7.78 3.77
C ARG A 100 -17.32 -7.54 4.38
N ARG A 101 -16.92 -6.27 4.52
CA ARG A 101 -15.62 -5.91 5.07
C ARG A 101 -15.47 -6.41 6.49
N GLY A 102 -14.43 -7.21 6.72
CA GLY A 102 -14.16 -7.86 8.01
C GLY A 102 -14.65 -9.29 8.11
N GLU A 103 -15.40 -9.80 7.13
CA GLU A 103 -15.69 -11.22 7.00
C GLU A 103 -14.41 -11.99 6.69
N LYS A 104 -14.19 -13.08 7.42
CA LYS A 104 -13.06 -13.97 7.17
C LYS A 104 -13.11 -14.60 5.77
N SER A 105 -14.31 -14.96 5.31
CA SER A 105 -14.52 -15.53 3.97
C SER A 105 -14.12 -14.56 2.87
N LEU A 106 -14.49 -13.27 2.98
CA LEU A 106 -14.06 -12.28 1.99
C LEU A 106 -12.53 -12.15 1.92
N PHE A 107 -11.85 -12.22 3.07
CA PHE A 107 -10.38 -12.20 3.10
C PHE A 107 -9.77 -13.41 2.39
N GLU A 108 -10.29 -14.62 2.66
CA GLU A 108 -9.88 -15.85 1.98
C GLU A 108 -10.19 -15.79 0.47
N GLU A 109 -11.30 -15.16 0.11
CA GLU A 109 -11.72 -14.97 -1.27
C GLU A 109 -10.76 -14.04 -2.05
N PHE A 110 -10.41 -12.89 -1.46
CA PHE A 110 -9.40 -11.99 -2.02
C PHE A 110 -8.02 -12.65 -2.10
N TYR A 111 -7.61 -13.39 -1.06
CA TYR A 111 -6.34 -14.10 -1.06
C TYR A 111 -6.25 -15.11 -2.22
N ARG A 112 -7.36 -15.79 -2.51
CA ARG A 112 -7.44 -16.70 -3.65
C ARG A 112 -7.28 -15.99 -4.99
N ASP A 113 -7.96 -14.86 -5.19
CA ASP A 113 -7.82 -14.08 -6.42
C ASP A 113 -6.39 -13.54 -6.58
N TYR A 114 -5.75 -13.06 -5.50
CA TYR A 114 -4.34 -12.67 -5.55
C TYR A 114 -3.44 -13.82 -5.99
N ASN A 115 -3.59 -15.00 -5.40
CA ASN A 115 -2.74 -16.15 -5.75
C ASN A 115 -2.92 -16.59 -7.20
N LEU A 116 -4.13 -16.52 -7.75
CA LEU A 116 -4.40 -16.80 -9.17
C LEU A 116 -3.76 -15.73 -10.07
N LEU A 117 -3.75 -14.47 -9.64
CA LEU A 117 -3.28 -13.34 -10.44
C LEU A 117 -1.78 -13.04 -10.27
N ASN A 118 -1.11 -13.53 -9.23
CA ASN A 118 0.30 -13.20 -8.94
C ASN A 118 1.26 -13.44 -10.12
N PRO A 119 1.16 -14.55 -10.89
CA PRO A 119 1.96 -14.73 -12.11
C PRO A 119 1.66 -13.66 -13.17
N MET A 120 0.38 -13.34 -13.38
CA MET A 120 -0.04 -12.34 -14.36
C MET A 120 0.38 -10.92 -13.94
N ILE A 121 0.30 -10.59 -12.65
CA ILE A 121 0.80 -9.32 -12.08
C ILE A 121 2.31 -9.23 -12.29
N THR A 122 3.03 -10.32 -12.03
CA THR A 122 4.47 -10.38 -12.26
C THR A 122 4.84 -10.08 -13.70
N GLU A 123 4.16 -10.71 -14.66
CA GLU A 123 4.41 -10.49 -16.08
C GLU A 123 3.99 -9.08 -16.54
N ASN A 124 2.77 -8.63 -16.21
CA ASN A 124 2.22 -7.36 -16.70
C ASN A 124 3.01 -6.14 -16.22
N PHE A 125 3.56 -6.20 -15.01
CA PHE A 125 4.38 -5.13 -14.45
C PHE A 125 5.89 -5.42 -14.57
N GLY A 126 6.28 -6.52 -15.23
CA GLY A 126 7.68 -6.93 -15.41
C GLY A 126 8.46 -7.11 -14.10
N LEU A 127 7.80 -7.59 -13.04
CA LEU A 127 8.42 -7.73 -11.72
C LEU A 127 9.52 -8.80 -11.76
N THR A 128 10.67 -8.48 -11.18
CA THR A 128 11.83 -9.38 -11.12
C THR A 128 12.23 -9.66 -9.68
N ARG A 129 12.86 -10.81 -9.46
CA ARG A 129 13.39 -11.22 -8.14
C ARG A 129 14.74 -10.54 -7.85
N THR A 130 14.74 -9.20 -7.87
CA THR A 130 15.95 -8.37 -7.75
C THR A 130 15.88 -7.32 -6.64
N LEU A 131 14.78 -7.29 -5.87
CA LEU A 131 14.65 -6.43 -4.69
C LEU A 131 15.83 -6.64 -3.76
N THR A 132 16.49 -5.54 -3.43
CA THR A 132 17.60 -5.49 -2.49
C THR A 132 17.28 -4.49 -1.40
N VAL A 133 17.38 -4.90 -0.14
CA VAL A 133 17.15 -4.00 0.99
C VAL A 133 18.36 -3.07 1.13
N PRO A 134 18.19 -1.73 1.03
CA PRO A 134 19.30 -0.80 1.17
C PRO A 134 19.90 -0.89 2.58
N GLU A 135 21.22 -1.00 2.70
CA GLU A 135 21.90 -1.07 4.02
C GLU A 135 21.50 0.12 4.91
N ARG A 136 21.42 1.32 4.31
CA ARG A 136 21.01 2.57 4.96
C ARG A 136 19.62 2.53 5.58
N LEU A 137 18.75 1.58 5.21
CA LEU A 137 17.41 1.46 5.79
C LEU A 137 17.49 1.33 7.32
N ARG A 138 18.45 0.56 7.82
CA ARG A 138 18.60 0.29 9.27
C ARG A 138 18.95 1.54 10.08
N ASP A 139 19.49 2.57 9.45
CA ASP A 139 19.84 3.84 10.07
C ASP A 139 18.70 4.86 10.03
N THR A 140 17.64 4.61 9.25
CA THR A 140 16.51 5.52 9.10
C THR A 140 15.70 5.65 10.39
N ARG A 141 15.08 6.82 10.58
CA ARG A 141 14.07 7.03 11.63
C ARG A 141 12.86 6.11 11.43
N LEU A 142 12.50 5.79 10.18
CA LEU A 142 11.46 4.80 9.86
C LEU A 142 11.76 3.45 10.50
N TYR A 143 12.96 2.90 10.27
CA TYR A 143 13.33 1.61 10.83
C TYR A 143 13.36 1.64 12.36
N ARG A 144 13.80 2.75 12.97
CA ARG A 144 13.76 2.92 14.43
C ARG A 144 12.33 2.94 15.00
N ASP A 145 11.41 3.59 14.29
CA ASP A 145 10.03 3.75 14.75
C ASP A 145 9.22 2.45 14.61
N PHE A 146 9.52 1.62 13.60
CA PHE A 146 8.69 0.45 13.25
C PHE A 146 9.38 -0.90 13.31
N GLY A 147 10.71 -0.98 13.17
CA GLY A 147 11.47 -2.23 13.24
C GLY A 147 11.08 -3.28 12.18
N PHE A 148 11.03 -2.88 10.90
CA PHE A 148 10.58 -3.73 9.80
C PHE A 148 11.43 -4.99 9.58
N GLU A 149 10.82 -6.00 8.96
CA GLU A 149 11.43 -7.26 8.51
C GLU A 149 11.30 -7.40 6.97
N PRO A 150 11.92 -6.51 6.18
CA PRO A 150 11.70 -6.48 4.72
C PRO A 150 12.19 -7.75 4.02
N GLU A 151 13.21 -8.42 4.55
CA GLU A 151 13.72 -9.67 3.99
C GLU A 151 12.68 -10.80 4.03
N ASN A 152 11.88 -10.87 5.11
CA ASN A 152 10.79 -11.85 5.23
C ASN A 152 9.70 -11.58 4.18
N LEU A 153 9.28 -10.31 4.06
CA LEU A 153 8.28 -9.92 3.06
C LEU A 153 8.77 -10.16 1.63
N ILE A 154 10.03 -9.87 1.33
CA ILE A 154 10.61 -10.11 -0.01
C ILE A 154 10.61 -11.61 -0.34
N ALA A 155 10.93 -12.47 0.64
CA ALA A 155 10.86 -13.92 0.46
C ALA A 155 9.44 -14.39 0.13
N ASP A 156 8.44 -13.87 0.85
CA ASP A 156 7.02 -14.16 0.61
C ASP A 156 6.58 -13.68 -0.78
N ILE A 157 6.93 -12.45 -1.17
CA ILE A 157 6.66 -11.92 -2.51
C ILE A 157 7.25 -12.85 -3.58
N TYR A 158 8.49 -13.32 -3.41
CA TYR A 158 9.12 -14.20 -4.39
C TYR A 158 8.50 -15.59 -4.44
N ALA A 159 7.98 -16.10 -3.33
CA ALA A 159 7.22 -17.34 -3.30
C ALA A 159 5.89 -17.16 -4.07
N ASP A 160 5.19 -16.05 -3.81
CA ASP A 160 3.93 -15.69 -4.47
C ASP A 160 4.09 -15.50 -5.99
N MET A 161 5.18 -14.87 -6.44
CA MET A 161 5.50 -14.73 -7.87
C MET A 161 5.69 -16.08 -8.59
N GLN A 162 6.05 -17.13 -7.86
CA GLN A 162 6.26 -18.48 -8.39
C GLN A 162 5.07 -19.40 -8.15
N MET A 163 4.09 -18.95 -7.38
CA MET A 163 2.92 -19.75 -7.06
C MET A 163 2.04 -19.89 -8.31
N HIS A 164 1.76 -21.14 -8.67
CA HIS A 164 0.83 -21.47 -9.74
C HIS A 164 -0.27 -22.32 -9.12
N ILE A 165 -1.46 -21.75 -9.01
CA ILE A 165 -2.65 -22.45 -8.55
C ILE A 165 -3.70 -22.45 -9.66
N GLU A 166 -4.53 -23.49 -9.69
CA GLU A 166 -5.65 -23.60 -10.61
C GLU A 166 -6.94 -23.13 -9.92
N GLY A 167 -7.82 -22.48 -10.69
CA GLY A 167 -9.12 -22.04 -10.21
C GLY A 167 -9.69 -20.86 -10.99
N GLU A 168 -10.94 -20.52 -10.70
CA GLU A 168 -11.63 -19.35 -11.27
C GLU A 168 -11.52 -18.13 -10.34
N LEU A 169 -11.46 -16.91 -10.85
CA LEU A 169 -11.50 -15.69 -10.01
C LEU A 169 -12.89 -15.48 -9.39
N MET A 170 -12.96 -14.87 -8.21
CA MET A 170 -14.22 -14.64 -7.49
C MET A 170 -14.70 -13.18 -7.51
N HIS A 171 -13.79 -12.21 -7.41
CA HIS A 171 -14.14 -10.80 -7.23
C HIS A 171 -13.48 -9.89 -8.26
N PHE A 172 -12.21 -10.14 -8.59
CA PHE A 172 -11.48 -9.24 -9.47
C PHE A 172 -10.53 -9.95 -10.42
N ASP A 173 -10.29 -9.30 -11.55
CA ASP A 173 -9.38 -9.74 -12.60
C ASP A 173 -8.19 -8.79 -12.75
N MET A 174 -7.35 -9.06 -13.75
CA MET A 174 -6.18 -8.24 -14.05
C MET A 174 -6.51 -6.81 -14.46
N ASP A 175 -7.68 -6.53 -15.04
CA ASP A 175 -8.02 -5.18 -15.46
C ASP A 175 -8.33 -4.30 -14.26
N ILE A 176 -8.96 -4.87 -13.23
CA ILE A 176 -9.12 -4.20 -11.94
C ILE A 176 -7.77 -3.96 -11.26
N VAL A 177 -6.87 -4.95 -11.24
CA VAL A 177 -5.53 -4.77 -10.67
C VAL A 177 -4.74 -3.68 -11.41
N ARG A 178 -4.80 -3.67 -12.74
CA ARG A 178 -4.18 -2.63 -13.58
C ARG A 178 -4.78 -1.26 -13.26
N GLY A 179 -6.10 -1.16 -13.22
CA GLY A 179 -6.81 0.07 -12.87
C GLY A 179 -6.44 0.60 -11.49
N PHE A 180 -6.29 -0.30 -10.50
CA PHE A 180 -5.81 0.06 -9.16
C PHE A 180 -4.39 0.64 -9.19
N VAL A 181 -3.45 -0.03 -9.86
CA VAL A 181 -2.05 0.44 -9.92
C VAL A 181 -1.95 1.77 -10.66
N GLU A 182 -2.63 1.91 -11.81
CA GLU A 182 -2.65 3.15 -12.59
C GLU A 182 -3.26 4.32 -11.80
N LYS A 183 -4.45 4.12 -11.22
CA LYS A 183 -5.12 5.14 -10.39
C LYS A 183 -4.25 5.54 -9.20
N SER A 184 -3.60 4.57 -8.56
CA SER A 184 -2.69 4.83 -7.45
C SER A 184 -1.46 5.63 -7.89
N ALA A 185 -0.84 5.25 -9.02
CA ALA A 185 0.30 5.96 -9.56
C ALA A 185 -0.06 7.41 -9.92
N ASP A 186 -1.19 7.63 -10.58
CA ASP A 186 -1.67 8.96 -10.96
C ASP A 186 -1.89 9.88 -9.76
N VAL A 187 -2.53 9.36 -8.70
CA VAL A 187 -2.73 10.13 -7.46
C VAL A 187 -1.39 10.42 -6.79
N CYS A 188 -0.51 9.43 -6.67
CA CYS A 188 0.82 9.60 -6.07
C CYS A 188 1.67 10.63 -6.84
N MET A 189 1.63 10.62 -8.17
CA MET A 189 2.37 11.60 -8.99
C MET A 189 1.82 13.02 -8.84
N LYS A 190 0.50 13.18 -8.83
CA LYS A 190 -0.14 14.48 -8.57
C LYS A 190 0.19 15.00 -7.17
N GLU A 191 0.17 14.11 -6.18
CA GLU A 191 0.53 14.43 -4.81
C GLU A 191 2.00 14.83 -4.70
N TYR A 192 2.91 14.09 -5.33
CA TYR A 192 4.34 14.40 -5.34
C TYR A 192 4.65 15.78 -5.94
N ALA A 193 3.90 16.20 -6.97
CA ALA A 193 4.01 17.55 -7.50
C ALA A 193 3.46 18.60 -6.52
N ALA A 194 2.33 18.30 -5.87
CA ALA A 194 1.65 19.21 -4.94
C ALA A 194 2.44 19.47 -3.65
N ILE A 195 3.05 18.43 -3.06
CA ILE A 195 3.80 18.56 -1.80
C ILE A 195 5.05 19.44 -1.97
N LYS A 196 5.63 19.50 -3.17
CA LYS A 196 6.72 20.43 -3.53
C LYS A 196 6.28 21.90 -3.50
N GLU A 197 4.99 22.15 -3.70
CA GLU A 197 4.37 23.47 -3.61
C GLU A 197 3.76 23.73 -2.20
N GLY A 198 3.96 22.82 -1.25
CA GLY A 198 3.46 22.97 0.13
C GLY A 198 1.95 22.74 0.27
N ARG A 199 1.34 21.96 -0.63
CA ARG A 199 -0.09 21.62 -0.60
C ARG A 199 -0.33 20.11 -0.82
N HIS A 200 -1.56 19.66 -0.60
CA HIS A 200 -2.01 18.28 -0.83
C HIS A 200 -3.14 18.27 -1.87
N VAL A 201 -3.26 17.21 -2.69
CA VAL A 201 -4.30 17.10 -3.74
C VAL A 201 -5.59 16.43 -3.27
N TYR A 202 -5.62 15.98 -2.01
CA TYR A 202 -6.78 15.37 -1.39
C TYR A 202 -6.87 15.74 0.09
N THR A 203 -8.05 15.52 0.65
CA THR A 203 -8.35 15.66 2.07
C THR A 203 -8.65 14.29 2.70
N LYS A 204 -8.63 14.23 4.03
CA LYS A 204 -9.05 13.02 4.75
C LYS A 204 -10.48 12.59 4.42
N TYR A 205 -11.39 13.53 4.13
CA TYR A 205 -12.80 13.22 3.84
C TYR A 205 -12.98 12.57 2.46
N GLU A 206 -12.11 12.89 1.50
CA GLU A 206 -12.15 12.30 0.15
C GLU A 206 -11.56 10.87 0.13
N MET A 207 -10.59 10.59 0.99
CA MET A 207 -9.88 9.30 1.02
C MET A 207 -10.40 8.33 2.09
N ALA A 208 -11.10 8.82 3.11
CA ALA A 208 -11.66 7.97 4.14
C ALA A 208 -12.90 7.22 3.66
N ILE A 209 -13.11 6.03 4.25
CA ILE A 209 -14.35 5.28 4.07
C ILE A 209 -15.02 5.04 5.41
N GLU A 210 -16.32 4.74 5.38
CA GLU A 210 -17.08 4.42 6.58
C GLU A 210 -16.47 3.24 7.35
N ASN A 211 -16.45 3.41 8.66
CA ASN A 211 -15.92 2.45 9.60
C ASN A 211 -17.08 1.60 10.14
N HIS A 212 -17.30 0.45 9.49
CA HIS A 212 -18.41 -0.45 9.82
C HIS A 212 -18.23 -1.23 11.14
N TYR A 213 -17.12 -1.04 11.86
CA TYR A 213 -16.94 -1.60 13.21
C TYR A 213 -17.82 -0.94 14.29
N SER A 214 -18.62 0.08 13.93
CA SER A 214 -19.49 0.80 14.89
C SER A 214 -20.90 0.20 15.07
N LYS A 215 -21.22 -0.96 14.47
CA LYS A 215 -22.51 -1.66 14.69
C LYS A 215 -22.43 -2.96 15.49
N SER A 216 -21.35 -3.20 16.22
CA SER A 216 -21.39 -4.09 17.40
C SER A 216 -21.57 -3.24 18.66
N GLY A 217 -22.70 -2.53 18.71
CA GLY A 217 -23.10 -1.74 19.87
C GLY A 217 -24.18 -2.45 20.67
N LYS A 218 -23.77 -2.93 21.85
CA LYS A 218 -24.56 -3.36 23.01
C LYS A 218 -25.21 -4.75 22.97
#